data_AF-A0A397VF33-F1
#
_entry.id   AF-A0A397VF33-F1
#
_cell.length_a   1.000
_cell.length_b   1.000
_cell.length_c   1.000
_cell.angle_alpha   90.00
_cell.angle_beta   90.00
_cell.angle_gamma   90.00
#
_symmetry.space_group_name_H-M   'P 1'
#
loop_
_entity.id
_entity.type
_entity.pdbx_description
1 polymer ?
#
loop_
_entity_poly.entity_id
_entity_poly.type
_entity_poly.pdbx_seq_one_letter_code
_entity_poly.pdbx_strand_id
1 'polypeptide(L)'
;MNKWFCDKDKKFIKKNYESILQFPEMIGEENSFVLKVEDMVRKGDVDKAYKYCMEIHSGSEENSYLYKITKIYGDFIYKSKDQADILDFTMKSAHTEIDVILKACAYIIEGLNKNLVIYPRWGESFCPLSKSADHINGRKCDVRFLTRSGVDVGEWEFSAKATATKVIGDRCRSARINQSILNSLLEYNLDDNQVKDIRVPFLQFAGTSGQLLIEDLIEGFYIVFPGPKFELPTKLKSIGKLKTCIGVIKSVMVSL
;
A
#
# COMPACT_ATOMS: atom_id res chain seq x y z
N MET A 1 18.35 -23.77 15.96
CA MET A 1 18.32 -22.59 15.06
C MET A 1 19.19 -21.53 15.72
N ASN A 2 20.34 -21.16 15.14
CA ASN A 2 21.16 -20.07 15.68
C ASN A 2 20.30 -18.81 15.74
N LYS A 3 20.37 -18.01 16.81
CA LYS A 3 19.70 -16.71 16.87
C LYS A 3 20.44 -15.79 15.88
N TRP A 4 19.78 -15.44 14.77
CA TRP A 4 20.35 -14.53 13.76
C TRP A 4 20.60 -13.12 14.31
N PHE A 5 19.90 -12.75 15.39
CA PHE A 5 20.03 -11.47 16.07
C PHE A 5 20.21 -11.69 17.57
N CYS A 6 21.17 -10.99 18.17
CA CYS A 6 21.34 -11.00 19.61
C CYS A 6 20.25 -10.14 20.29
N ASP A 7 20.10 -10.30 21.60
CA ASP A 7 19.03 -9.58 22.31
C ASP A 7 19.29 -8.07 22.40
N LYS A 8 20.55 -7.62 22.19
CA LYS A 8 20.89 -6.21 22.01
C LYS A 8 20.40 -5.67 20.66
N ASP A 9 20.59 -6.43 19.58
CA ASP A 9 20.11 -6.06 18.24
C ASP A 9 18.58 -5.97 18.24
N LYS A 10 17.89 -6.93 18.87
CA LYS A 10 16.43 -6.87 19.00
C LYS A 10 15.96 -5.65 19.78
N LYS A 11 16.67 -5.27 20.85
CA LYS A 11 16.36 -4.06 21.62
C LYS A 11 16.63 -2.78 20.82
N PHE A 12 17.72 -2.74 20.04
CA PHE A 12 18.03 -1.66 19.13
C PHE A 12 16.94 -1.50 18.05
N ILE A 13 16.57 -2.62 17.41
CA ILE A 13 15.50 -2.67 16.40
C ILE A 13 14.19 -2.19 16.99
N LYS A 14 13.80 -2.72 18.16
CA LYS A 14 12.57 -2.32 18.84
C LYS A 14 12.57 -0.82 19.15
N LYS A 15 13.65 -0.29 19.73
CA LYS A 15 13.75 1.12 20.13
C LYS A 15 13.72 2.10 18.95
N ASN A 16 14.42 1.79 17.86
CA ASN A 16 14.63 2.75 16.76
C ASN A 16 13.58 2.63 15.65
N TYR A 17 12.93 1.48 15.51
CA TYR A 17 11.99 1.22 14.41
C TYR A 17 10.53 1.11 14.88
N GLU A 18 10.21 0.88 16.17
CA GLU A 18 8.81 0.82 16.60
C GLU A 18 8.03 2.09 16.26
N SER A 19 8.61 3.27 16.43
CA SER A 19 7.95 4.55 16.13
C SER A 19 7.72 4.75 14.63
N ILE A 20 8.60 4.22 13.77
CA ILE A 20 8.51 4.34 12.31
C ILE A 20 7.51 3.31 11.75
N LEU A 21 7.40 2.16 12.41
CA LEU A 21 6.41 1.13 12.10
C LEU A 21 5.03 1.46 12.66
N GLN A 22 4.90 2.50 13.49
CA GLN A 22 3.62 3.05 13.92
C GLN A 22 3.16 4.10 12.91
N PHE A 23 2.03 3.85 12.25
CA PHE A 23 1.40 4.88 11.43
C PHE A 23 0.46 5.73 12.29
N PRO A 24 0.30 7.03 11.97
CA PRO A 24 -0.63 7.88 12.69
C PRO A 24 -2.04 7.30 12.59
N GLU A 25 -2.69 7.06 13.73
CA GLU A 25 -4.11 6.77 13.72
C GLU A 25 -4.85 7.94 13.10
N MET A 26 -5.88 7.63 12.31
CA MET A 26 -6.84 8.64 11.91
C MET A 26 -7.55 9.10 13.18
N ILE A 27 -7.43 10.38 13.50
CA ILE A 27 -8.00 11.02 14.69
C ILE A 27 -9.06 12.06 14.29
N GLY A 28 -9.77 12.60 15.26
CA GLY A 28 -10.63 13.77 15.06
C GLY A 28 -11.78 13.57 14.06
N GLU A 29 -11.91 14.55 13.16
CA GLU A 29 -13.00 14.66 12.20
C GLU A 29 -12.95 13.53 11.15
N GLU A 30 -11.77 13.19 10.65
CA GLU A 30 -11.58 12.14 9.66
C GLU A 30 -12.01 10.77 10.20
N ASN A 31 -11.65 10.46 11.46
CA ASN A 31 -12.07 9.23 12.09
C ASN A 31 -13.59 9.17 12.29
N SER A 32 -14.17 10.29 12.70
CA SER A 32 -15.63 10.41 12.91
C SER A 32 -16.39 10.23 11.60
N PHE A 33 -15.89 10.80 10.50
CA PHE A 33 -16.39 10.59 9.15
C PHE A 33 -16.35 9.10 8.77
N VAL A 34 -15.18 8.47 8.91
CA VAL A 34 -14.97 7.07 8.53
C VAL A 34 -15.91 6.13 9.30
N LEU A 35 -15.98 6.27 10.62
CA LEU A 35 -16.85 5.43 11.45
C LEU A 35 -18.33 5.55 11.06
N LYS A 36 -18.77 6.75 10.69
CA LYS A 36 -20.14 7.00 10.25
C LYS A 36 -20.44 6.38 8.88
N VAL A 37 -19.50 6.45 7.93
CA VAL A 37 -19.64 5.78 6.63
C VAL A 37 -19.67 4.26 6.80
N GLU A 38 -18.75 3.70 7.59
CA GLU A 38 -18.69 2.27 7.88
C GLU A 38 -19.99 1.76 8.54
N ASP A 39 -20.58 2.53 9.46
CA ASP A 39 -21.85 2.20 10.10
C ASP A 39 -23.02 2.18 9.10
N MET A 40 -23.11 3.18 8.22
CA MET A 40 -24.14 3.22 7.17
C MET A 40 -24.01 2.01 6.23
N VAL A 41 -22.80 1.70 5.77
CA VAL A 41 -22.56 0.52 4.91
C VAL A 41 -22.92 -0.77 5.64
N ARG A 42 -22.58 -0.91 6.92
CA ARG A 42 -22.92 -2.09 7.74
C ARG A 42 -24.42 -2.29 7.88
N LYS A 43 -25.19 -1.19 7.98
CA LYS A 43 -26.66 -1.19 8.05
C LYS A 43 -27.33 -1.43 6.70
N GLY A 44 -26.57 -1.43 5.60
CA GLY A 44 -27.10 -1.56 4.24
C GLY A 44 -27.54 -0.23 3.61
N ASP A 45 -27.32 0.90 4.28
CA ASP A 45 -27.67 2.25 3.81
C ASP A 45 -26.61 2.79 2.83
N VAL A 46 -26.28 2.01 1.79
CA VAL A 46 -25.17 2.30 0.86
C VAL A 46 -25.33 3.64 0.14
N ASP A 47 -26.56 3.96 -0.29
CA ASP A 47 -26.85 5.21 -0.99
C ASP A 47 -26.68 6.43 -0.11
N LYS A 48 -27.07 6.28 1.16
CA LYS A 48 -26.87 7.30 2.19
C LYS A 48 -25.39 7.48 2.49
N ALA A 49 -24.63 6.37 2.57
CA ALA A 49 -23.19 6.41 2.76
C ALA A 49 -22.50 7.17 1.61
N TYR A 50 -22.83 6.85 0.36
CA TYR A 50 -22.29 7.53 -0.82
C TYR A 50 -22.63 9.03 -0.82
N LYS A 51 -23.90 9.37 -0.60
CA LYS A 51 -24.35 10.77 -0.53
C LYS A 51 -23.60 11.54 0.56
N TYR A 52 -23.45 10.92 1.73
CA TYR A 52 -22.71 11.51 2.84
C TYR A 52 -21.23 11.75 2.47
N CYS A 53 -20.57 10.82 1.76
CA CYS A 53 -19.22 11.04 1.24
C CYS A 53 -19.15 12.25 0.31
N MET A 54 -20.10 12.40 -0.62
CA MET A 54 -20.10 13.51 -1.59
C MET A 54 -20.40 14.87 -0.93
N GLU A 55 -21.30 14.90 0.06
CA GLU A 55 -21.65 16.11 0.81
C GLU A 55 -20.43 16.62 1.61
N ILE A 56 -19.77 15.73 2.36
CA ILE A 56 -18.56 16.11 3.12
C ILE A 56 -17.40 16.45 2.17
N HIS A 57 -17.22 15.70 1.07
CA HIS A 57 -16.19 16.01 0.08
C HIS A 57 -16.32 17.42 -0.49
N SER A 58 -17.54 17.81 -0.89
CA SER A 58 -17.80 19.12 -1.49
C SER A 58 -17.70 20.27 -0.47
N GLY A 59 -17.92 20.00 0.81
CA GLY A 59 -17.78 20.97 1.90
C GLY A 59 -16.40 21.05 2.54
N SER A 60 -15.50 20.11 2.22
CA SER A 60 -14.14 20.07 2.78
C SER A 60 -13.22 21.04 2.06
N GLU A 61 -12.23 21.58 2.77
CA GLU A 61 -11.15 22.36 2.15
C GLU A 61 -10.43 21.52 1.09
N GLU A 62 -10.21 22.09 -0.09
CA GLU A 62 -9.61 21.40 -1.22
C GLU A 62 -8.24 20.82 -0.84
N ASN A 63 -8.02 19.54 -1.15
CA ASN A 63 -6.79 18.81 -0.83
C ASN A 63 -6.49 18.59 0.66
N SER A 64 -7.37 19.00 1.58
CA SER A 64 -7.30 18.57 2.99
C SER A 64 -7.34 17.04 3.11
N TYR A 65 -6.91 16.51 4.26
CA TYR A 65 -6.92 15.06 4.44
C TYR A 65 -8.35 14.49 4.43
N LEU A 66 -9.30 15.21 5.02
CA LEU A 66 -10.73 14.89 4.95
C LEU A 66 -11.25 14.89 3.50
N TYR A 67 -10.88 15.88 2.69
CA TYR A 67 -11.23 15.93 1.27
C TYR A 67 -10.72 14.71 0.49
N LYS A 68 -9.50 14.24 0.80
CA LYS A 68 -8.91 13.04 0.18
C LYS A 68 -9.63 11.77 0.63
N ILE A 69 -9.85 11.58 1.92
CA ILE A 69 -10.50 10.38 2.46
C ILE A 69 -11.95 10.26 1.96
N THR A 70 -12.69 11.36 1.96
CA THR A 70 -14.09 11.39 1.50
C THR A 70 -14.21 10.96 0.04
N LYS A 71 -13.26 11.37 -0.82
CA LYS A 71 -13.16 10.91 -2.20
C LYS A 71 -12.90 9.41 -2.29
N ILE A 72 -11.92 8.90 -1.56
CA ILE A 72 -11.57 7.46 -1.56
C ILE A 72 -12.79 6.63 -1.14
N TYR A 73 -13.42 6.95 -0.01
CA TYR A 73 -14.61 6.20 0.44
C TYR A 73 -15.78 6.31 -0.55
N GLY A 74 -16.01 7.50 -1.11
CA GLY A 74 -17.04 7.72 -2.12
C GLY A 74 -16.83 6.85 -3.37
N ASP A 75 -15.60 6.80 -3.89
CA ASP A 75 -15.27 6.01 -5.08
C ASP A 75 -15.40 4.51 -4.83
N PHE A 76 -14.95 4.02 -3.66
CA PHE A 76 -15.13 2.62 -3.28
C PHE A 76 -16.61 2.24 -3.20
N ILE A 77 -17.46 3.09 -2.61
CA ILE A 77 -18.90 2.83 -2.50
C ILE A 77 -19.56 2.87 -3.89
N TYR A 78 -19.30 3.92 -4.66
CA TYR A 78 -19.88 4.13 -5.99
C TYR A 78 -19.59 2.94 -6.91
N LYS A 79 -18.32 2.54 -6.98
CA LYS A 79 -17.89 1.44 -7.85
C LYS A 79 -18.41 0.08 -7.40
N SER A 80 -18.58 -0.13 -6.09
CA SER A 80 -19.22 -1.34 -5.58
C SER A 80 -20.71 -1.43 -5.93
N LYS A 81 -21.36 -0.30 -6.23
CA LYS A 81 -22.80 -0.24 -6.56
C LYS A 81 -23.07 -0.30 -8.07
N ASP A 82 -22.31 0.46 -8.88
CA ASP A 82 -22.70 0.77 -10.27
C ASP A 82 -22.05 -0.10 -11.36
N GLN A 83 -20.90 -0.76 -11.13
CA GLN A 83 -20.07 -1.29 -12.24
C GLN A 83 -19.53 -2.72 -12.06
N ALA A 84 -20.33 -3.62 -11.48
CA ALA A 84 -19.91 -4.91 -10.93
C ALA A 84 -19.16 -4.73 -9.61
N ASP A 85 -19.38 -5.65 -8.68
CA ASP A 85 -18.80 -5.63 -7.34
C ASP A 85 -17.27 -5.77 -7.50
N ILE A 86 -16.62 -4.63 -7.69
CA ILE A 86 -15.25 -4.50 -8.19
C ILE A 86 -14.21 -5.06 -7.23
N LEU A 87 -14.67 -5.26 -5.99
CA LEU A 87 -13.97 -5.87 -4.90
C LEU A 87 -14.23 -7.40 -4.85
N ASP A 88 -15.36 -7.86 -5.40
CA ASP A 88 -15.88 -9.22 -5.26
C ASP A 88 -15.13 -10.20 -6.17
N PHE A 89 -13.99 -10.64 -5.68
CA PHE A 89 -13.31 -11.80 -6.21
C PHE A 89 -14.06 -13.07 -5.81
N THR A 90 -14.61 -13.78 -6.79
CA THR A 90 -15.10 -15.15 -6.64
C THR A 90 -14.67 -15.97 -7.86
N MET A 91 -14.65 -17.30 -7.76
CA MET A 91 -14.37 -18.17 -8.92
C MET A 91 -15.35 -17.98 -10.09
N LYS A 92 -16.46 -17.27 -9.90
CA LYS A 92 -17.47 -16.97 -10.91
C LYS A 92 -17.53 -15.48 -11.30
N SER A 93 -16.68 -14.63 -10.71
CA SER A 93 -16.67 -13.19 -10.97
C SER A 93 -15.83 -12.89 -12.21
N ALA A 94 -16.19 -11.80 -12.91
CA ALA A 94 -15.43 -11.30 -14.06
C ALA A 94 -14.10 -10.63 -13.65
N HIS A 95 -13.89 -10.37 -12.36
CA HIS A 95 -12.68 -9.76 -11.82
C HIS A 95 -11.78 -10.82 -11.19
N THR A 96 -10.52 -10.84 -11.59
CA THR A 96 -9.48 -11.62 -10.92
C THR A 96 -9.05 -10.95 -9.61
N GLU A 97 -8.40 -11.71 -8.73
CA GLU A 97 -7.87 -11.18 -7.47
C GLU A 97 -6.89 -10.01 -7.72
N ILE A 98 -6.12 -10.09 -8.81
CA ILE A 98 -5.23 -9.01 -9.24
C ILE A 98 -6.03 -7.76 -9.61
N ASP A 99 -7.16 -7.89 -10.32
CA ASP A 99 -7.99 -6.74 -10.68
C ASP A 99 -8.52 -6.00 -9.45
N VAL A 100 -8.90 -6.74 -8.40
CA VAL A 100 -9.34 -6.16 -7.12
C VAL A 100 -8.21 -5.38 -6.46
N ILE A 101 -7.02 -5.98 -6.39
CA ILE A 101 -5.82 -5.36 -5.79
C ILE A 101 -5.45 -4.07 -6.53
N LEU A 102 -5.31 -4.17 -7.85
CA LEU A 102 -4.99 -3.07 -8.75
C LEU A 102 -5.89 -1.87 -8.50
N LYS A 103 -7.20 -2.10 -8.52
CA LYS A 103 -8.20 -1.04 -8.44
C LYS A 103 -8.30 -0.45 -7.04
N ALA A 104 -8.26 -1.30 -6.00
CA ALA A 104 -8.28 -0.83 -4.62
C ALA A 104 -7.04 0.03 -4.31
N CYS A 105 -5.85 -0.40 -4.72
CA CYS A 105 -4.63 0.38 -4.57
C CYS A 105 -4.66 1.66 -5.41
N ALA A 106 -5.13 1.62 -6.66
CA ALA A 106 -5.25 2.79 -7.52
C ALA A 106 -6.13 3.87 -6.87
N TYR A 107 -7.31 3.53 -6.36
CA TYR A 107 -8.19 4.51 -5.71
C TYR A 107 -7.58 5.14 -4.47
N ILE A 108 -6.88 4.34 -3.64
CA ILE A 108 -6.21 4.89 -2.45
C ILE A 108 -5.07 5.81 -2.86
N ILE A 109 -4.21 5.38 -3.80
CA ILE A 109 -3.08 6.18 -4.29
C ILE A 109 -3.60 7.47 -4.92
N GLU A 110 -4.49 7.40 -5.92
CA GLU A 110 -5.04 8.56 -6.62
C GLU A 110 -5.72 9.55 -5.67
N GLY A 111 -6.51 9.04 -4.71
CA GLY A 111 -7.16 9.88 -3.70
C GLY A 111 -6.16 10.58 -2.78
N LEU A 112 -5.05 9.92 -2.42
CA LEU A 112 -3.98 10.50 -1.61
C LEU A 112 -3.08 11.45 -2.41
N ASN A 113 -2.85 11.17 -3.69
CA ASN A 113 -1.85 11.77 -4.56
C ASN A 113 -2.16 13.22 -4.98
N LYS A 114 -3.32 13.78 -4.64
CA LYS A 114 -3.60 15.19 -4.93
C LYS A 114 -2.50 16.08 -4.31
N ASN A 115 -1.69 16.71 -5.16
CA ASN A 115 -0.51 17.55 -4.90
C ASN A 115 0.86 16.87 -4.72
N LEU A 116 0.96 15.54 -4.81
CA LEU A 116 2.26 14.86 -4.87
C LEU A 116 2.76 14.82 -6.33
N VAL A 117 4.06 15.03 -6.53
CA VAL A 117 4.70 15.12 -7.86
C VAL A 117 5.14 13.72 -8.34
N ILE A 118 4.31 12.72 -8.07
CA ILE A 118 4.58 11.31 -8.33
C ILE A 118 3.40 10.73 -9.10
N TYR A 119 3.63 9.95 -10.16
CA TYR A 119 2.58 9.25 -10.89
C TYR A 119 2.80 7.73 -10.87
N PRO A 120 1.76 6.93 -10.55
CA PRO A 120 1.86 5.48 -10.60
C PRO A 120 1.83 5.00 -12.05
N ARG A 121 2.73 4.08 -12.39
CA ARG A 121 2.78 3.35 -13.67
C ARG A 121 2.62 1.87 -13.37
N TRP A 122 1.48 1.32 -13.77
CA TRP A 122 1.17 -0.09 -13.63
C TRP A 122 1.84 -0.90 -14.75
N GLY A 123 2.54 -1.96 -14.37
CA GLY A 123 3.10 -2.98 -15.26
C GLY A 123 2.51 -4.35 -14.93
N GLU A 124 2.40 -5.20 -15.95
CA GLU A 124 2.19 -6.63 -15.74
C GLU A 124 3.49 -7.34 -16.09
N SER A 125 4.01 -8.12 -15.15
CA SER A 125 5.21 -8.91 -15.34
C SER A 125 4.90 -10.40 -15.15
N PHE A 126 5.46 -11.22 -16.03
CA PHE A 126 5.43 -12.67 -15.90
C PHE A 126 6.75 -13.10 -15.27
N CYS A 127 6.71 -13.93 -14.21
CA CYS A 127 7.93 -14.52 -13.65
C CYS A 127 8.15 -15.92 -14.25
N PRO A 128 8.93 -16.07 -15.33
CA PRO A 128 9.22 -17.39 -15.92
C PRO A 128 10.01 -18.31 -14.96
N LEU A 129 10.62 -17.75 -13.90
CA LEU A 129 11.32 -18.50 -12.86
C LEU A 129 10.40 -19.12 -11.81
N SER A 130 9.14 -18.67 -11.72
CA SER A 130 8.14 -19.42 -10.97
C SER A 130 7.78 -20.62 -11.85
N LYS A 131 8.19 -21.83 -11.45
CA LYS A 131 7.89 -23.09 -12.15
C LYS A 131 6.39 -23.45 -12.10
N SER A 132 5.51 -22.46 -12.21
CA SER A 132 4.07 -22.61 -12.27
C SER A 132 3.69 -22.90 -13.72
N ALA A 133 3.31 -24.14 -14.02
CA ALA A 133 2.70 -24.50 -15.30
C ALA A 133 1.30 -23.86 -15.50
N ASP A 134 0.79 -23.21 -14.46
CA ASP A 134 -0.52 -22.57 -14.45
C ASP A 134 -0.34 -21.05 -14.53
N HIS A 135 -0.68 -20.51 -15.71
CA HIS A 135 -0.60 -19.09 -16.06
C HIS A 135 -1.48 -18.21 -15.15
N ILE A 136 -2.55 -18.79 -14.56
CA ILE A 136 -3.43 -18.10 -13.61
C ILE A 136 -2.72 -17.82 -12.27
N ASN A 137 -1.77 -18.66 -11.89
CA ASN A 137 -1.12 -18.63 -10.57
C ASN A 137 0.24 -17.90 -10.54
N GLY A 138 0.78 -17.56 -11.73
CA GLY A 138 2.10 -16.96 -11.91
C GLY A 138 2.09 -15.46 -12.24
N ARG A 139 0.92 -14.85 -12.49
CA ARG A 139 0.83 -13.42 -12.83
C ARG A 139 1.36 -12.56 -11.68
N LYS A 140 2.22 -11.60 -12.03
CA LYS A 140 2.66 -10.52 -11.16
C LYS A 140 2.19 -9.21 -11.75
N CYS A 141 1.85 -8.28 -10.86
CA CYS A 141 1.72 -6.90 -11.22
C CYS A 141 2.82 -6.12 -10.51
N ASP A 142 3.33 -5.08 -11.14
CA ASP A 142 4.21 -4.09 -10.55
C ASP A 142 3.56 -2.71 -10.64
N VAL A 143 3.70 -1.90 -9.58
CA VAL A 143 3.46 -0.46 -9.63
C VAL A 143 4.77 0.22 -9.47
N ARG A 144 5.17 0.99 -10.47
CA ARG A 144 6.27 1.95 -10.33
C ARG A 144 5.73 3.34 -10.00
N PHE A 145 6.37 4.01 -9.07
CA PHE A 145 6.07 5.37 -8.68
C PHE A 145 7.12 6.25 -9.33
N LEU A 146 6.71 7.09 -10.28
CA LEU A 146 7.64 7.89 -11.07
C LEU A 146 7.48 9.37 -10.73
N THR A 147 8.57 10.11 -10.60
CA THR A 147 8.54 11.58 -10.53
C THR A 147 8.07 12.17 -11.86
N ARG A 148 7.75 13.47 -11.91
CA ARG A 148 7.45 14.17 -13.19
C ARG A 148 8.54 14.03 -14.26
N SER A 149 9.80 13.87 -13.87
CA SER A 149 10.92 13.65 -14.81
C SER A 149 11.06 12.17 -15.25
N GLY A 150 10.18 11.28 -14.76
CA GLY A 150 10.20 9.85 -15.08
C GLY A 150 11.16 9.03 -14.23
N VAL A 151 11.70 9.60 -13.16
CA VAL A 151 12.61 8.93 -12.23
C VAL A 151 11.83 7.99 -11.33
N ASP A 152 12.28 6.76 -11.19
CA ASP A 152 11.65 5.75 -10.34
C ASP A 152 12.00 5.97 -8.87
N VAL A 153 10.98 6.21 -8.06
CA VAL A 153 11.09 6.46 -6.62
C VAL A 153 10.43 5.35 -5.80
N GLY A 154 9.92 4.29 -6.43
CA GLY A 154 9.24 3.22 -5.72
C GLY A 154 8.72 2.13 -6.65
N GLU A 155 8.86 0.87 -6.27
CA GLU A 155 8.19 -0.24 -6.96
C GLU A 155 7.48 -1.17 -5.97
N TRP A 156 6.21 -1.47 -6.22
CA TRP A 156 5.45 -2.46 -5.45
C TRP A 156 5.14 -3.66 -6.33
N GLU A 157 5.57 -4.85 -5.92
CA GLU A 157 5.21 -6.10 -6.57
C GLU A 157 4.00 -6.76 -5.90
N PHE A 158 3.07 -7.25 -6.72
CA PHE A 158 1.87 -7.96 -6.33
C PHE A 158 1.88 -9.37 -6.90
N SER A 159 1.44 -10.35 -6.11
CA SER A 159 1.20 -11.68 -6.65
C SER A 159 -0.09 -12.31 -6.13
N ALA A 160 -0.85 -12.91 -7.05
CA ALA A 160 -2.14 -13.55 -6.76
C ALA A 160 -2.04 -14.70 -5.76
N LYS A 161 -0.99 -15.54 -5.84
CA LYS A 161 -0.75 -16.63 -4.89
C LYS A 161 0.59 -16.45 -4.20
N ALA A 162 0.55 -16.28 -2.89
CA ALA A 162 1.71 -16.12 -2.04
C ALA A 162 1.89 -17.35 -1.14
N THR A 163 2.76 -18.28 -1.56
CA THR A 163 3.23 -19.35 -0.66
C THR A 163 4.27 -18.77 0.31
N ALA A 164 4.46 -19.36 1.49
CA ALA A 164 5.46 -18.87 2.45
C ALA A 164 6.85 -18.71 1.82
N THR A 165 7.27 -19.68 0.99
CA THR A 165 8.51 -19.64 0.22
C THR A 165 8.55 -18.47 -0.78
N LYS A 166 7.43 -18.14 -1.41
CA LYS A 166 7.32 -17.02 -2.35
C LYS A 166 7.28 -15.67 -1.63
N VAL A 167 6.58 -15.55 -0.51
CA VAL A 167 6.63 -14.36 0.36
C VAL A 167 8.07 -14.08 0.81
N ILE A 168 8.80 -15.11 1.23
CA ILE A 168 10.21 -15.01 1.61
C ILE A 168 11.08 -14.67 0.38
N GLY A 169 10.85 -15.31 -0.76
CA GLY A 169 11.60 -15.06 -2.00
C GLY A 169 11.38 -13.66 -2.56
N ASP A 170 10.15 -13.18 -2.59
CA ASP A 170 9.79 -11.82 -3.00
C ASP A 170 10.33 -10.80 -1.97
N ARG A 171 10.31 -11.10 -0.65
CA ARG A 171 11.02 -10.27 0.35
C ARG A 171 12.49 -10.12 0.00
N CYS A 172 13.19 -11.20 -0.32
CA CYS A 172 14.60 -11.13 -0.68
C CYS A 172 14.87 -10.43 -2.03
N ARG A 173 13.86 -10.24 -2.89
CA ARG A 173 13.98 -9.56 -4.18
C ARG A 173 13.59 -8.08 -4.09
N SER A 174 12.51 -7.77 -3.39
CA SER A 174 12.06 -6.40 -3.11
C SER A 174 12.90 -5.69 -2.05
N ALA A 175 13.60 -6.42 -1.18
CA ALA A 175 14.64 -5.95 -0.26
C ALA A 175 16.00 -5.74 -0.93
N ARG A 176 16.09 -5.92 -2.25
CA ARG A 176 17.12 -5.21 -2.99
C ARG A 176 16.44 -3.88 -3.23
N ILE A 177 16.88 -2.80 -2.58
CA ILE A 177 16.57 -1.45 -3.02
C ILE A 177 16.43 -1.50 -4.53
N ASN A 178 15.26 -1.13 -5.05
CA ASN A 178 15.05 -1.10 -6.49
C ASN A 178 16.27 -0.36 -7.03
N GLN A 179 17.14 -1.04 -7.77
CA GLN A 179 18.47 -0.50 -8.11
C GLN A 179 18.28 0.90 -8.74
N SER A 180 17.13 1.13 -9.38
CA SER A 180 16.64 2.44 -9.80
C SER A 180 16.61 3.49 -8.67
N ILE A 181 15.93 3.28 -7.54
CA ILE A 181 15.87 4.20 -6.40
C ILE A 181 17.27 4.47 -5.86
N LEU A 182 18.13 3.45 -5.70
CA LEU A 182 19.50 3.66 -5.27
C LEU A 182 20.29 4.48 -6.30
N ASN A 183 20.21 4.12 -7.58
CA ASN A 183 20.87 4.83 -8.67
C ASN A 183 20.38 6.29 -8.76
N SER A 184 19.10 6.53 -8.53
CA SER A 184 18.51 7.87 -8.50
C SER A 184 18.95 8.65 -7.26
N LEU A 185 19.02 8.03 -6.08
CA LEU A 185 19.62 8.66 -4.89
C LEU A 185 21.10 9.00 -5.11
N LEU A 186 21.84 8.15 -5.83
CA LEU A 186 23.23 8.40 -6.22
C LEU A 186 23.37 9.56 -7.22
N GLU A 187 22.35 9.88 -8.01
CA GLU A 187 22.33 11.09 -8.86
C GLU A 187 22.22 12.40 -8.05
N TYR A 188 21.78 12.34 -6.78
CA TYR A 188 21.63 13.52 -5.92
C TYR A 188 22.90 13.94 -5.15
N ASN A 189 24.06 13.28 -5.35
CA ASN A 189 25.32 13.56 -4.63
C ASN A 189 25.11 13.69 -3.10
N LEU A 190 24.37 12.76 -2.51
CA LEU A 190 24.05 12.77 -1.08
C LEU A 190 25.31 12.59 -0.24
N ASP A 191 25.41 13.32 0.87
CA ASP A 191 26.51 13.16 1.82
C ASP A 191 26.31 11.97 2.78
N ASP A 192 27.36 11.55 3.47
CA ASP A 192 27.35 10.41 4.40
C ASP A 192 26.31 10.53 5.52
N ASN A 193 25.91 11.75 5.91
CA ASN A 193 24.89 11.96 6.92
C ASN A 193 23.50 11.79 6.32
N GLN A 194 23.28 12.34 5.12
CA GLN A 194 22.04 12.15 4.38
C GLN A 194 21.78 10.68 4.09
N VAL A 195 22.79 9.92 3.64
CA VAL A 195 22.66 8.49 3.34
C VAL A 195 22.31 7.66 4.58
N LYS A 196 22.83 8.00 5.76
CA LYS A 196 22.54 7.31 7.03
C LYS A 196 21.11 7.51 7.52
N ASP A 197 20.43 8.55 7.05
CA ASP A 197 19.06 8.87 7.42
C ASP A 197 18.04 8.34 6.39
N ILE A 198 18.49 7.75 5.28
CA ILE A 198 17.60 7.18 4.26
C ILE A 198 16.96 5.91 4.78
N ARG A 199 15.64 5.94 4.89
CA ARG A 199 14.81 4.77 5.14
C ARG A 199 13.79 4.68 4.02
N VAL A 200 13.71 3.51 3.38
CA VAL A 200 12.85 3.31 2.23
C VAL A 200 11.67 2.43 2.64
N PRO A 201 10.48 3.01 2.87
CA PRO A 201 9.29 2.21 3.08
C PRO A 201 8.77 1.67 1.75
N PHE A 202 8.28 0.44 1.75
CA PHE A 202 7.64 -0.19 0.60
C PHE A 202 6.55 -1.15 1.06
N LEU A 203 5.60 -1.45 0.17
CA LEU A 203 4.53 -2.40 0.46
C LEU A 203 4.80 -3.73 -0.22
N GLN A 204 4.65 -4.81 0.54
CA GLN A 204 4.58 -6.16 0.01
C GLN A 204 3.14 -6.63 0.03
N PHE A 205 2.67 -7.17 -1.10
CA PHE A 205 1.36 -7.79 -1.22
C PHE A 205 1.44 -9.30 -1.44
N ALA A 206 0.45 -10.00 -0.87
CA ALA A 206 0.25 -11.43 -0.94
C ALA A 206 -1.26 -11.66 -1.11
N GLY A 207 -1.73 -11.72 -2.35
CA GLY A 207 -3.15 -11.56 -2.65
C GLY A 207 -3.65 -10.21 -2.13
N THR A 208 -4.81 -10.20 -1.47
CA THR A 208 -5.39 -8.98 -0.87
C THR A 208 -4.74 -8.59 0.46
N SER A 209 -3.86 -9.42 1.01
CA SER A 209 -3.11 -9.10 2.23
C SER A 209 -1.85 -8.32 1.89
N GLY A 210 -1.57 -7.28 2.67
CA GLY A 210 -0.39 -6.45 2.53
C GLY A 210 0.40 -6.33 3.83
N GLN A 211 1.69 -6.01 3.71
CA GLN A 211 2.55 -5.67 4.83
C GLN A 211 3.44 -4.50 4.45
N LEU A 212 3.48 -3.48 5.31
CA LEU A 212 4.50 -2.43 5.24
C LEU A 212 5.85 -3.02 5.58
N LEU A 213 6.86 -2.72 4.79
CA LEU A 213 8.24 -3.05 5.03
C LEU A 213 9.06 -1.76 4.99
N ILE A 214 10.12 -1.69 5.80
CA ILE A 214 11.07 -0.58 5.78
C ILE A 214 12.45 -1.16 5.58
N GLU A 215 13.12 -0.73 4.51
CA GLU A 215 14.51 -1.02 4.28
C GLU A 215 15.39 0.08 4.87
N ASP A 216 16.43 -0.32 5.59
CA ASP A 216 17.42 0.58 6.18
C ASP A 216 18.83 0.01 6.00
N LEU A 217 19.83 0.88 5.92
CA LEU A 217 21.24 0.53 5.83
C LEU A 217 21.87 0.57 7.23
N ILE A 218 22.03 -0.60 7.84
CA ILE A 218 22.62 -0.74 9.18
C ILE A 218 24.02 -1.33 9.05
N GLU A 219 25.03 -0.56 9.46
CA GLU A 219 26.44 -0.99 9.45
C GLU A 219 26.90 -1.56 8.09
N GLY A 220 26.39 -0.99 6.99
CA GLY A 220 26.72 -1.43 5.63
C GLY A 220 25.88 -2.61 5.10
N PHE A 221 24.89 -3.09 5.87
CA PHE A 221 23.95 -4.13 5.47
C PHE A 221 22.54 -3.56 5.28
N TYR A 222 21.90 -3.92 4.17
CA TYR A 222 20.47 -3.69 3.99
C TYR A 222 19.66 -4.63 4.86
N ILE A 223 18.87 -4.08 5.77
CA ILE A 223 17.99 -4.81 6.67
C ILE A 223 16.55 -4.37 6.41
N VAL A 224 15.66 -5.35 6.25
CA VAL A 224 14.23 -5.10 6.08
C VAL A 224 13.46 -5.38 7.36
N PHE A 225 12.75 -4.35 7.81
CA PHE A 225 11.93 -4.36 9.01
C PHE A 225 10.46 -4.60 8.67
N PRO A 226 9.84 -5.64 9.24
CA PRO A 226 8.42 -5.90 9.05
C PRO A 226 7.56 -4.94 9.87
N GLY A 227 6.73 -4.16 9.19
CA GLY A 227 5.74 -3.27 9.77
C GLY A 227 4.33 -3.86 9.82
N PRO A 228 3.32 -3.00 10.01
CA PRO A 228 1.92 -3.40 10.13
C PRO A 228 1.44 -4.16 8.90
N LYS A 229 0.59 -5.15 9.18
CA LYS A 229 -0.16 -5.87 8.17
C LYS A 229 -1.49 -5.18 7.95
N PHE A 230 -1.96 -5.22 6.72
CA PHE A 230 -3.27 -4.73 6.34
C PHE A 230 -3.87 -5.69 5.31
N GLU A 231 -5.14 -5.50 5.00
CA GLU A 231 -5.82 -6.30 4.00
C GLU A 231 -6.76 -5.40 3.23
N LEU A 232 -6.70 -5.44 1.90
CA LEU A 232 -7.58 -4.67 1.04
C LEU A 232 -9.03 -5.16 1.20
N PRO A 233 -10.02 -4.25 1.17
CA PRO A 233 -11.41 -4.67 1.19
C PRO A 233 -11.73 -5.44 -0.10
N THR A 234 -12.26 -6.66 0.05
CA THR A 234 -12.68 -7.55 -1.05
C THR A 234 -14.19 -7.58 -1.23
N LYS A 235 -14.93 -6.89 -0.36
CA LYS A 235 -16.38 -6.69 -0.47
C LYS A 235 -16.71 -5.35 0.15
N LEU A 236 -17.78 -4.71 -0.29
CA LEU A 236 -18.25 -3.47 0.34
C LEU A 236 -18.53 -3.66 1.85
N LYS A 237 -19.03 -4.83 2.27
CA LYS A 237 -19.22 -5.15 3.70
C LYS A 237 -17.92 -5.14 4.52
N SER A 238 -16.76 -5.25 3.86
CA SER A 238 -15.43 -5.18 4.49
C SER A 238 -14.79 -3.79 4.39
N ILE A 239 -15.55 -2.75 4.06
CA ILE A 239 -15.04 -1.38 3.90
C ILE A 239 -14.26 -0.85 5.11
N GLY A 240 -14.51 -1.37 6.32
CA GLY A 240 -13.73 -0.98 7.50
C GLY A 240 -12.23 -1.31 7.42
N LYS A 241 -11.82 -2.21 6.52
CA LYS A 241 -10.40 -2.47 6.24
C LYS A 241 -9.72 -1.29 5.51
N LEU A 242 -10.49 -0.45 4.83
CA LEU A 242 -10.01 0.67 4.02
C LEU A 242 -9.30 1.72 4.89
N LYS A 243 -9.76 1.96 6.12
CA LYS A 243 -9.12 2.86 7.08
C LYS A 243 -7.65 2.49 7.30
N THR A 244 -7.37 1.23 7.61
CA THR A 244 -6.00 0.73 7.83
C THR A 244 -5.18 0.78 6.55
N CYS A 245 -5.78 0.41 5.40
CA CYS A 245 -5.10 0.48 4.10
C CYS A 245 -4.65 1.90 3.76
N ILE A 246 -5.54 2.89 3.91
CA ILE A 246 -5.23 4.31 3.68
C ILE A 246 -4.09 4.76 4.62
N GLY A 247 -4.15 4.40 5.90
CA GLY A 247 -3.10 4.74 6.87
C GLY A 247 -1.73 4.22 6.45
N VAL A 248 -1.65 2.93 6.13
CA VAL A 248 -0.39 2.28 5.72
C VAL A 248 0.13 2.83 4.38
N ILE A 249 -0.74 2.96 3.37
CA ILE A 249 -0.34 3.46 2.04
C ILE A 249 0.12 4.93 2.13
N LYS A 250 -0.57 5.76 2.91
CA LYS A 250 -0.15 7.16 3.16
C LYS A 250 1.24 7.23 3.77
N SER A 251 1.56 6.36 4.72
CA SER A 251 2.90 6.33 5.34
C SER A 251 4.00 6.06 4.33
N VAL A 252 3.76 5.23 3.32
CA VAL A 252 4.75 5.02 2.24
C VAL A 252 4.86 6.25 1.35
N MET A 253 3.73 6.85 0.97
CA MET A 253 3.71 8.00 0.06
C MET A 253 4.27 9.30 0.63
N VAL A 254 4.27 9.49 1.96
CA VAL A 254 4.82 10.69 2.62
C VAL A 254 6.33 10.60 2.84
N SER A 255 6.87 9.39 2.84
CA SER A 255 8.31 9.14 2.99
C SER A 255 9.07 9.14 1.66
N LEU A 256 8.35 9.25 0.53
CA LEU A 256 8.90 9.44 -0.82
C LEU A 256 8.88 10.93 -1.18
#